data_AF-A0AAJ2F4V1-F1
#
_entry.id   AF-A0AAJ2F4V1-F1
#
_cell.length_a   1.000
_cell.length_b   1.000
_cell.length_c   1.000
_cell.angle_alpha   90.00
_cell.angle_beta   90.00
_cell.angle_gamma   90.00
#
_symmetry.space_group_name_H-M   'P 1'
#
loop_
_entity.id
_entity.type
_entity.pdbx_description
1 polymer ?
#
loop_
_entity_poly.entity_id
_entity_poly.type
_entity_poly.pdbx_seq_one_letter_code
_entity_poly.pdbx_strand_id
1 'polypeptide(L)'
;MQDIEPFYNWENLYVASKDPRSPFYERLYNTSYYEHDIYGYFIHPFWDEFESETLYCKILFCDYDLRFVIIEMFGEWNDTLHNDIMWFKRNVIDHLINQGINQFILVGENVLNFHGSHEDDYYAEWFEEVEDGWIAACNFRDFIQQEWTKFRLDYYLNFGGTLDVVNWRVLAPRQFYEVIKALMTRRLN
;
A
#
# COMPACT_ATOMS: atom_id res chain seq x y z
N MET A 1 -1.30 -4.54 -18.75
CA MET A 1 -0.76 -4.19 -17.42
C MET A 1 0.48 -3.32 -17.53
N GLN A 2 1.33 -3.55 -18.53
CA GLN A 2 2.55 -2.76 -18.80
C GLN A 2 2.38 -1.23 -18.89
N ASP A 3 1.20 -0.72 -19.29
CA ASP A 3 0.95 0.73 -19.41
C ASP A 3 0.47 1.39 -18.10
N ILE A 4 0.32 0.60 -17.03
CA ILE A 4 -0.05 1.12 -15.71
C ILE A 4 1.25 1.40 -14.96
N GLU A 5 1.66 2.66 -14.96
CA GLU A 5 2.81 3.15 -14.22
C GLU A 5 2.41 3.57 -12.80
N PRO A 6 3.31 3.42 -11.80
CA PRO A 6 3.12 4.07 -10.50
C PRO A 6 3.07 5.59 -10.63
N PHE A 7 2.44 6.25 -9.67
CA PHE A 7 2.33 7.69 -9.65
C PHE A 7 3.70 8.38 -9.44
N TYR A 8 4.12 9.19 -10.39
CA TYR A 8 5.47 9.80 -10.42
C TYR A 8 5.53 11.27 -10.00
N ASN A 9 4.40 11.97 -9.84
CA ASN A 9 4.42 13.44 -9.62
C ASN A 9 5.06 13.87 -8.28
N TRP A 10 5.34 12.94 -7.37
CA TRP A 10 6.01 13.21 -6.11
C TRP A 10 7.48 12.77 -6.08
N GLU A 11 8.04 12.26 -7.19
CA GLU A 11 9.44 11.80 -7.27
C GLU A 11 10.45 12.91 -7.01
N ASN A 12 10.07 14.18 -7.24
CA ASN A 12 10.90 15.33 -6.89
C ASN A 12 10.97 15.60 -5.37
N LEU A 13 10.04 15.02 -4.59
CA LEU A 13 9.95 15.15 -3.14
C LEU A 13 10.50 13.92 -2.42
N TYR A 14 10.23 12.72 -2.95
CA TYR A 14 10.64 11.46 -2.34
C TYR A 14 10.83 10.38 -3.41
N VAL A 15 11.89 9.58 -3.26
CA VAL A 15 12.12 8.38 -4.08
C VAL A 15 12.60 7.27 -3.17
N ALA A 16 11.82 6.19 -3.09
CA ALA A 16 12.10 5.04 -2.22
C ALA A 16 13.51 4.47 -2.44
N SER A 17 13.94 4.29 -3.70
CA SER A 17 15.25 3.73 -4.01
C SER A 17 16.45 4.61 -3.64
N LYS A 18 16.21 5.89 -3.30
CA LYS A 18 17.26 6.84 -2.87
C LYS A 18 17.23 7.10 -1.37
N ASP A 19 16.27 6.54 -0.63
CA ASP A 19 16.12 6.72 0.81
C ASP A 19 16.75 5.54 1.56
N PRO A 20 17.86 5.74 2.31
CA PRO A 20 18.54 4.68 3.06
C PRO A 20 17.66 3.96 4.10
N ARG A 21 16.53 4.57 4.48
CA ARG A 21 15.57 3.99 5.41
C ARG A 21 14.43 3.25 4.71
N SER A 22 14.34 3.30 3.39
CA SER A 22 13.33 2.56 2.62
C SER A 22 13.67 1.08 2.51
N PRO A 23 12.68 0.17 2.48
CA PRO A 23 12.93 -1.24 2.14
C PRO A 23 13.43 -1.42 0.70
N PHE A 24 13.23 -0.43 -0.16
CA PHE A 24 13.63 -0.47 -1.57
C PHE A 24 14.90 0.32 -1.87
N TYR A 25 15.68 0.69 -0.84
CA TYR A 25 16.92 1.44 -1.00
C TYR A 25 17.89 0.74 -1.97
N GLU A 26 18.55 1.51 -2.84
CA GLU A 26 19.48 1.04 -3.87
C GLU A 26 18.88 0.12 -4.94
N ARG A 27 17.55 -0.03 -5.00
CA ARG A 27 16.90 -0.77 -6.08
C ARG A 27 17.18 -0.14 -7.43
N LEU A 28 17.55 -1.00 -8.38
CA LEU A 28 17.75 -0.65 -9.78
C LEU A 28 16.53 -1.12 -10.58
N TYR A 29 15.94 -0.20 -11.34
CA TYR A 29 14.81 -0.49 -12.20
C TYR A 29 15.30 -0.74 -13.63
N ASN A 30 15.07 -1.94 -14.15
CA ASN A 30 15.47 -2.30 -15.51
C ASN A 30 14.40 -1.85 -16.51
N THR A 31 14.70 -0.84 -17.32
CA THR A 31 13.78 -0.35 -18.36
C THR A 31 14.04 -0.99 -19.73
N SER A 32 15.03 -1.89 -19.85
CA SER A 32 15.44 -2.47 -21.14
C SER A 32 14.72 -3.78 -21.45
N TYR A 33 14.29 -4.52 -20.43
CA TYR A 33 13.56 -5.77 -20.54
C TYR A 33 12.47 -5.80 -19.46
N TYR A 34 11.30 -6.35 -19.78
CA TYR A 34 10.27 -6.62 -18.80
C TYR A 34 10.62 -7.90 -18.04
N GLU A 35 10.73 -7.82 -16.73
CA GLU A 35 11.16 -8.94 -15.87
C GLU A 35 9.98 -9.66 -15.20
N HIS A 36 8.85 -8.97 -15.00
CA HIS A 36 7.71 -9.48 -14.24
C HIS A 36 6.43 -9.51 -15.08
N ASP A 37 5.59 -10.51 -14.84
CA ASP A 37 4.27 -10.64 -15.43
C ASP A 37 3.22 -11.15 -14.42
N ILE A 38 1.98 -10.72 -14.60
CA ILE A 38 0.81 -11.32 -13.95
C ILE A 38 -0.02 -11.99 -15.04
N TYR A 39 -0.17 -13.31 -14.96
CA TYR A 39 -0.90 -14.14 -15.95
C TYR A 39 -0.45 -13.92 -17.40
N GLY A 40 0.85 -13.72 -17.65
CA GLY A 40 1.40 -13.51 -18.98
C GLY A 40 1.32 -12.06 -19.48
N TYR A 41 0.90 -11.10 -18.65
CA TYR A 41 0.96 -9.67 -18.96
C TYR A 41 2.12 -9.00 -18.24
N PHE A 42 3.05 -8.42 -18.99
CA PHE A 42 4.17 -7.67 -18.43
C PHE A 42 3.71 -6.53 -17.52
N ILE A 43 4.45 -6.31 -16.45
CA ILE A 43 4.26 -5.24 -15.46
C ILE A 43 5.25 -4.12 -15.74
N HIS A 44 4.84 -2.87 -15.52
CA HIS A 44 5.75 -1.75 -15.66
C HIS A 44 6.91 -1.86 -14.66
N PRO A 45 8.18 -1.69 -15.07
CA PRO A 45 9.36 -1.96 -14.23
C PRO A 45 9.52 -1.04 -13.02
N PHE A 46 8.68 -0.01 -12.86
CA PHE A 46 8.73 0.91 -11.72
C PHE A 46 7.92 0.47 -10.50
N TRP A 47 7.09 -0.57 -10.66
CA TRP A 47 6.47 -1.25 -9.52
C TRP A 47 7.53 -2.03 -8.75
N ASP A 48 7.50 -1.90 -7.43
CA ASP A 48 8.42 -2.57 -6.52
C ASP A 48 7.84 -3.95 -6.14
N GLU A 49 8.51 -5.03 -6.56
CA GLU A 49 8.24 -6.37 -6.06
C GLU A 49 8.76 -6.52 -4.62
N PHE A 50 8.11 -7.37 -3.84
CA PHE A 50 8.49 -7.68 -2.46
C PHE A 50 8.31 -9.18 -2.16
N GLU A 51 8.59 -10.04 -3.14
CA GLU A 51 8.48 -11.51 -3.11
C GLU A 51 7.05 -12.08 -3.25
N SER A 52 6.02 -11.23 -3.26
CA SER A 52 4.68 -11.65 -3.72
C SER A 52 4.68 -11.88 -5.24
N GLU A 53 3.97 -12.92 -5.67
CA GLU A 53 3.83 -13.27 -7.09
C GLU A 53 2.85 -12.34 -7.82
N THR A 54 1.79 -11.91 -7.13
CA THR A 54 0.65 -11.22 -7.73
C THR A 54 0.44 -9.79 -7.24
N LEU A 55 1.09 -9.39 -6.16
CA LEU A 55 0.95 -8.07 -5.54
C LEU A 55 2.27 -7.30 -5.57
N TYR A 56 2.18 -6.05 -5.99
CA TYR A 56 3.29 -5.11 -6.11
C TYR A 56 2.90 -3.80 -5.44
N CYS A 57 3.90 -3.00 -5.07
CA CYS A 57 3.63 -1.69 -4.48
C CYS A 57 4.58 -0.62 -4.97
N LYS A 58 4.31 0.64 -4.60
CA LYS A 58 5.22 1.76 -4.74
C LYS A 58 5.10 2.65 -3.53
N ILE A 59 6.20 2.90 -2.81
CA ILE A 59 6.20 3.94 -1.77
C ILE A 59 6.31 5.29 -2.48
N LEU A 60 5.20 6.04 -2.45
CA LEU A 60 5.10 7.35 -3.10
C LEU A 60 5.72 8.47 -2.25
N PHE A 61 5.60 8.35 -0.93
CA PHE A 61 6.14 9.33 0.01
C PHE A 61 6.25 8.73 1.41
N CYS A 62 7.31 9.08 2.15
CA CYS A 62 7.50 8.69 3.54
C CYS A 62 7.98 9.91 4.35
N ASP A 63 7.33 10.17 5.49
CA ASP A 63 7.71 11.21 6.44
C ASP A 63 7.89 10.60 7.82
N TYR A 64 9.15 10.47 8.23
CA TYR A 64 9.53 9.81 9.47
C TYR A 64 9.27 10.69 10.71
N ASP A 65 9.24 12.02 10.55
CA ASP A 65 8.95 12.93 11.66
C ASP A 65 7.45 12.92 11.98
N LEU A 66 6.62 12.93 10.94
CA LEU A 66 5.16 12.79 11.06
C LEU A 66 4.69 11.32 11.15
N ARG A 67 5.62 10.37 11.05
CA ARG A 67 5.44 8.91 11.18
C ARG A 67 4.43 8.29 10.20
N PHE A 68 4.34 8.81 8.98
CA PHE A 68 3.42 8.29 7.96
C PHE A 68 4.10 7.90 6.64
N VAL A 69 3.44 6.99 5.93
CA VAL A 69 3.83 6.55 4.58
C VAL A 69 2.61 6.48 3.67
N ILE A 70 2.80 6.82 2.39
CA ILE A 70 1.82 6.64 1.32
C ILE A 70 2.35 5.58 0.36
N ILE A 71 1.57 4.50 0.20
CA ILE A 71 1.92 3.33 -0.61
C ILE A 71 0.83 3.14 -1.66
N GLU A 72 1.21 3.11 -2.93
CA GLU A 72 0.33 2.73 -4.03
C GLU A 72 0.44 1.22 -4.27
N MET A 73 -0.69 0.55 -4.43
CA MET A 73 -0.77 -0.91 -4.60
C MET A 73 -1.19 -1.27 -6.02
N PHE A 74 -0.63 -2.36 -6.56
CA PHE A 74 -0.88 -2.84 -7.92
C PHE A 74 -0.93 -4.37 -7.97
N GLY A 75 -1.85 -4.93 -8.76
CA GLY A 75 -1.93 -6.37 -9.01
C GLY A 75 -3.12 -7.04 -8.32
N GLU A 76 -3.01 -8.32 -8.01
CA GLU A 76 -4.03 -9.08 -7.28
C GLU A 76 -3.56 -9.36 -5.87
N TRP A 77 -4.45 -9.12 -4.90
CA TRP A 77 -4.17 -9.36 -3.49
C TRP A 77 -4.80 -10.70 -3.08
N ASN A 78 -4.02 -11.76 -3.08
CA ASN A 78 -4.48 -13.12 -2.94
C ASN A 78 -3.83 -13.83 -1.75
N ASP A 79 -4.47 -13.69 -0.60
CA ASP A 79 -4.02 -14.31 0.64
C ASP A 79 -4.37 -15.83 0.69
N THR A 80 -5.30 -16.29 -0.15
CA THR A 80 -5.67 -17.72 -0.22
C THR A 80 -4.59 -18.61 -0.84
N LEU A 81 -3.94 -18.16 -1.92
CA LEU A 81 -2.98 -18.98 -2.67
C LEU A 81 -1.53 -18.54 -2.45
N HIS A 82 -1.29 -17.24 -2.36
CA HIS A 82 0.07 -16.68 -2.38
C HIS A 82 0.49 -16.06 -1.04
N ASN A 83 -0.46 -15.91 -0.10
CA ASN A 83 -0.26 -15.25 1.19
C ASN A 83 0.41 -13.87 1.01
N ASP A 84 -0.16 -13.06 0.12
CA ASP A 84 0.41 -11.77 -0.26
C ASP A 84 0.56 -10.82 0.93
N ILE A 85 -0.38 -10.85 1.88
CA ILE A 85 -0.29 -10.06 3.12
C ILE A 85 0.95 -10.42 3.95
N MET A 86 1.36 -11.68 4.03
CA MET A 86 2.58 -12.06 4.76
C MET A 86 3.79 -11.38 4.13
N TRP A 87 3.97 -11.51 2.81
CA TRP A 87 5.10 -10.92 2.10
C TRP A 87 5.09 -9.40 2.21
N PHE A 88 3.92 -8.78 2.02
CA PHE A 88 3.78 -7.34 2.16
C PHE A 88 4.13 -6.89 3.58
N LYS A 89 3.66 -7.60 4.60
CA LYS A 89 3.96 -7.29 5.99
C LYS A 89 5.46 -7.41 6.26
N ARG A 90 6.04 -8.58 6.02
CA ARG A 90 7.42 -8.90 6.39
C ARG A 90 8.46 -8.08 5.63
N ASN A 91 8.25 -7.88 4.33
CA ASN A 91 9.27 -7.28 3.48
C ASN A 91 9.12 -5.76 3.33
N VAL A 92 7.93 -5.21 3.61
CA VAL A 92 7.66 -3.77 3.44
C VAL A 92 7.23 -3.13 4.76
N ILE A 93 6.17 -3.63 5.37
CA ILE A 93 5.56 -2.97 6.53
C ILE A 93 6.46 -3.04 7.77
N ASP A 94 6.99 -4.22 8.12
CA ASP A 94 7.85 -4.40 9.30
C ASP A 94 9.09 -3.50 9.21
N HIS A 95 9.66 -3.37 8.00
CA HIS A 95 10.76 -2.45 7.77
C HIS A 95 10.37 -1.00 8.07
N LEU A 96 9.21 -0.54 7.60
CA LEU A 96 8.72 0.82 7.84
C LEU A 96 8.36 1.06 9.32
N ILE A 97 7.74 0.09 9.98
CA ILE A 97 7.45 0.14 11.43
C ILE A 97 8.75 0.27 12.22
N ASN A 98 9.78 -0.49 11.88
CA ASN A 98 11.10 -0.40 12.50
C ASN A 98 11.78 0.97 12.31
N GLN A 99 11.42 1.71 11.26
CA GLN A 99 11.84 3.11 11.07
C GLN A 99 10.95 4.13 11.78
N GLY A 100 9.97 3.67 12.57
CA GLY A 100 9.08 4.49 13.37
C GLY A 100 7.77 4.88 12.69
N ILE A 101 7.47 4.38 11.48
CA ILE A 101 6.19 4.65 10.80
C ILE A 101 5.07 3.89 11.50
N ASN A 102 3.96 4.57 11.78
CA ASN A 102 2.76 3.93 12.34
C ASN A 102 1.45 4.40 11.67
N GLN A 103 1.52 5.26 10.66
CA GLN A 103 0.36 5.73 9.91
C GLN A 103 0.51 5.36 8.44
N PHE A 104 -0.37 4.50 7.96
CA PHE A 104 -0.26 3.91 6.63
C PHE A 104 -1.44 4.35 5.77
N ILE A 105 -1.13 4.93 4.60
CA ILE A 105 -2.12 5.24 3.57
C ILE A 105 -1.86 4.32 2.39
N LEU A 106 -2.74 3.34 2.18
CA LEU A 106 -2.72 2.45 1.03
C LEU A 106 -3.64 3.01 -0.05
N VAL A 107 -3.11 3.23 -1.26
CA VAL A 107 -3.90 3.66 -2.44
C VAL A 107 -4.09 2.46 -3.34
N GLY A 108 -5.34 1.98 -3.44
CA GLY A 108 -5.69 0.70 -4.05
C GLY A 108 -6.35 0.75 -5.42
N GLU A 109 -6.27 1.86 -6.15
CA GLU A 109 -6.99 2.03 -7.42
C GLU A 109 -6.62 0.97 -8.48
N ASN A 110 -5.38 0.49 -8.41
CA ASN A 110 -4.83 -0.51 -9.31
C ASN A 110 -4.81 -1.93 -8.73
N VAL A 111 -5.45 -2.15 -7.58
CA VAL A 111 -5.70 -3.51 -7.07
C VAL A 111 -6.88 -4.09 -7.84
N LEU A 112 -6.62 -5.21 -8.50
CA LEU A 112 -7.52 -5.83 -9.48
C LEU A 112 -8.47 -6.82 -8.84
N ASN A 113 -8.05 -7.50 -7.78
CA ASN A 113 -8.86 -8.49 -7.08
C ASN A 113 -8.41 -8.70 -5.63
N PHE A 114 -9.29 -9.26 -4.81
CA PHE A 114 -8.96 -9.70 -3.45
C PHE A 114 -9.49 -11.11 -3.17
N HIS A 115 -8.63 -11.98 -2.62
CA HIS A 115 -8.97 -13.33 -2.19
C HIS A 115 -8.46 -13.57 -0.76
N GLY A 116 -9.31 -13.33 0.23
CA GLY A 116 -8.93 -13.47 1.64
C GLY A 116 -8.85 -14.92 2.12
N SER A 117 -8.03 -15.17 3.15
CA SER A 117 -8.05 -16.40 3.93
C SER A 117 -8.53 -16.11 5.36
N HIS A 118 -9.05 -17.14 6.03
CA HIS A 118 -9.54 -17.02 7.42
C HIS A 118 -8.43 -17.21 8.46
N GLU A 119 -7.21 -17.54 8.03
CA GLU A 119 -6.08 -17.90 8.88
C GLU A 119 -4.98 -16.81 8.91
N ASP A 120 -5.25 -15.62 8.38
CA ASP A 120 -4.23 -14.59 8.17
C ASP A 120 -4.06 -13.68 9.41
N ASP A 121 -3.19 -14.10 10.33
CA ASP A 121 -2.81 -13.38 11.54
C ASP A 121 -2.04 -12.06 11.27
N TYR A 122 -1.47 -11.90 10.08
CA TYR A 122 -0.67 -10.74 9.68
C TYR A 122 -1.41 -9.40 9.74
N TYR A 123 -2.72 -9.35 9.45
CA TYR A 123 -3.49 -8.11 9.59
C TYR A 123 -3.65 -7.68 11.04
N ALA A 124 -3.89 -8.66 11.94
CA ALA A 124 -4.01 -8.41 13.36
C ALA A 124 -2.67 -7.96 13.93
N GLU A 125 -1.58 -8.66 13.59
CA GLU A 125 -0.23 -8.28 14.02
C GLU A 125 0.14 -6.87 13.54
N TRP A 126 -0.13 -6.54 12.27
CA TRP A 126 0.11 -5.18 11.76
C TRP A 126 -0.70 -4.15 12.54
N PHE A 127 -1.98 -4.42 12.79
CA PHE A 127 -2.84 -3.52 13.55
C PHE A 127 -2.37 -3.32 15.00
N GLU A 128 -1.90 -4.38 15.66
CA GLU A 128 -1.36 -4.30 17.03
C GLU A 128 -0.09 -3.44 17.10
N GLU A 129 0.79 -3.55 16.10
CA GLU A 129 2.07 -2.83 16.06
C GLU A 129 1.95 -1.35 15.70
N VAL A 130 0.87 -0.92 15.04
CA VAL A 130 0.66 0.51 14.77
C VAL A 130 0.24 1.31 16.00
N GLU A 131 -0.20 0.64 17.08
CA GLU A 131 -0.64 1.25 18.35
C GLU A 131 -1.65 2.42 18.15
N ASP A 132 -1.28 3.65 18.52
CA ASP A 132 -2.08 4.88 18.32
C ASP A 132 -2.14 5.36 16.85
N GLY A 133 -1.49 4.63 15.96
CA GLY A 133 -1.48 4.82 14.53
C GLY A 133 -2.77 4.34 13.86
N TRP A 134 -2.71 4.23 12.54
CA TRP A 134 -3.85 3.74 11.75
C TRP A 134 -3.41 3.27 10.38
N ILE A 135 -4.21 2.36 9.81
CA ILE A 135 -4.06 1.87 8.45
C ILE A 135 -5.31 2.29 7.68
N ALA A 136 -5.15 3.14 6.68
CA ALA A 136 -6.23 3.65 5.84
C ALA A 136 -6.07 3.14 4.41
N ALA A 137 -7.08 2.41 3.93
CA ALA A 137 -7.18 1.95 2.55
C ALA A 137 -8.08 2.91 1.76
N CYS A 138 -7.48 3.60 0.80
CA CYS A 138 -8.09 4.64 0.00
C CYS A 138 -8.32 4.15 -1.44
N ASN A 139 -9.47 4.50 -2.00
CA ASN A 139 -9.81 4.27 -3.40
C ASN A 139 -9.72 2.80 -3.87
N PHE A 140 -10.02 1.85 -2.99
CA PHE A 140 -10.19 0.43 -3.36
C PHE A 140 -11.57 0.22 -3.98
N ARG A 141 -11.69 -0.68 -4.97
CA ARG A 141 -12.95 -0.95 -5.65
C ARG A 141 -14.00 -1.57 -4.71
N ASP A 142 -15.28 -1.25 -4.91
CA ASP A 142 -16.38 -1.71 -4.05
C ASP A 142 -16.39 -3.23 -3.80
N PHE A 143 -16.13 -4.04 -4.83
CA PHE A 143 -16.13 -5.49 -4.67
C PHE A 143 -14.96 -6.00 -3.79
N ILE A 144 -13.82 -5.32 -3.78
CA ILE A 144 -12.70 -5.63 -2.88
C ILE A 144 -13.11 -5.31 -1.44
N GLN A 145 -13.71 -4.14 -1.21
CA GLN A 145 -14.18 -3.75 0.11
C GLN A 145 -15.28 -4.70 0.62
N GLN A 146 -16.14 -5.20 -0.26
CA GLN A 146 -17.15 -6.21 0.07
C GLN A 146 -16.52 -7.54 0.50
N GLU A 147 -15.48 -8.00 -0.18
CA GLU A 147 -14.73 -9.18 0.25
C GLU A 147 -14.05 -8.93 1.60
N TRP A 148 -13.36 -7.81 1.78
CA TRP A 148 -12.76 -7.44 3.07
C TRP A 148 -13.77 -7.45 4.22
N THR A 149 -14.99 -6.97 3.98
CA THR A 149 -16.07 -7.03 4.98
C THR A 149 -16.46 -8.47 5.32
N LYS A 150 -16.50 -9.38 4.34
CA LYS A 150 -16.79 -10.81 4.58
C LYS A 150 -15.72 -11.47 5.45
N PHE A 151 -14.45 -11.12 5.22
CA PHE A 151 -13.30 -11.59 6.00
C PHE A 151 -13.04 -10.75 7.26
N ARG A 152 -13.90 -9.78 7.58
CA ARG A 152 -13.84 -8.96 8.79
C ARG A 152 -12.54 -8.14 8.90
N LEU A 153 -11.98 -7.70 7.78
CA LEU A 153 -10.78 -6.87 7.78
C LEU A 153 -11.06 -5.43 8.24
N ASP A 154 -12.32 -5.03 8.40
CA ASP A 154 -12.74 -3.75 8.98
C ASP A 154 -12.30 -3.57 10.45
N TYR A 155 -11.90 -4.64 11.14
CA TYR A 155 -11.26 -4.57 12.46
C TYR A 155 -9.84 -4.00 12.42
N TYR A 156 -9.14 -4.15 11.31
CA TYR A 156 -7.71 -3.84 11.20
C TYR A 156 -7.44 -2.70 10.22
N LEU A 157 -8.24 -2.62 9.15
CA LEU A 157 -8.10 -1.67 8.07
C LEU A 157 -9.27 -0.70 8.06
N ASN A 158 -8.97 0.60 7.96
CA ASN A 158 -9.98 1.62 7.74
C ASN A 158 -10.22 1.77 6.24
N PHE A 159 -11.39 1.38 5.74
CA PHE A 159 -11.78 1.54 4.34
C PHE A 159 -13.22 2.03 4.17
N GLY A 160 -13.63 2.30 2.93
CA GLY A 160 -14.97 2.74 2.54
C GLY A 160 -15.35 4.14 3.00
N GLY A 161 -16.62 4.50 2.84
CA GLY A 161 -17.17 5.79 3.25
C GLY A 161 -16.50 6.97 2.54
N THR A 162 -15.87 7.87 3.30
CA THR A 162 -15.21 9.08 2.76
C THR A 162 -13.75 8.88 2.36
N LEU A 163 -13.22 7.65 2.39
CA LEU A 163 -11.85 7.36 1.99
C LEU A 163 -11.65 7.24 0.47
N ASP A 164 -12.71 7.47 -0.30
CA ASP A 164 -12.65 7.67 -1.75
C ASP A 164 -12.28 9.13 -2.07
N VAL A 165 -10.99 9.45 -2.02
CA VAL A 165 -10.46 10.79 -2.24
C VAL A 165 -10.24 11.01 -3.73
N VAL A 166 -11.28 11.51 -4.42
CA VAL A 166 -11.34 11.68 -5.89
C VAL A 166 -10.15 12.48 -6.47
N ASN A 167 -9.63 13.47 -5.75
CA ASN A 167 -8.62 14.41 -6.26
C ASN A 167 -7.25 14.29 -5.56
N TRP A 168 -6.89 13.14 -5.03
CA TRP A 168 -5.63 13.00 -4.29
C TRP A 168 -4.38 13.31 -5.14
N ARG A 169 -4.42 13.03 -6.46
CA ARG A 169 -3.29 13.23 -7.39
C ARG A 169 -2.87 14.69 -7.62
N VAL A 170 -3.74 15.65 -7.32
CA VAL A 170 -3.41 17.09 -7.42
C VAL A 170 -2.88 17.67 -6.11
N LEU A 171 -2.93 16.90 -5.02
CA LEU A 171 -2.45 17.32 -3.71
C LEU A 171 -0.95 17.04 -3.58
N ALA A 172 -0.27 17.87 -2.79
CA ALA A 172 1.04 17.50 -2.27
C ALA A 172 0.89 16.33 -1.26
N PRO A 173 1.92 15.48 -1.07
CA PRO A 173 1.80 14.30 -0.21
C PRO A 173 1.33 14.62 1.21
N ARG A 174 1.90 15.67 1.82
CA ARG A 174 1.50 16.13 3.16
C ARG A 174 0.06 16.66 3.21
N GLN A 175 -0.42 17.31 2.16
CA GLN A 175 -1.81 17.76 2.09
C GLN A 175 -2.76 16.57 2.00
N PHE A 176 -2.42 15.56 1.21
CA PHE A 176 -3.17 14.32 1.13
C PHE A 176 -3.21 13.61 2.50
N TYR A 177 -2.07 13.51 3.17
CA TYR A 177 -1.99 13.00 4.54
C TYR A 177 -2.91 13.73 5.52
N GLU A 178 -2.91 15.07 5.54
CA GLU A 178 -3.78 15.83 6.45
C GLU A 178 -5.27 15.60 6.16
N VAL A 179 -5.65 15.41 4.90
CA VAL A 179 -7.03 15.02 4.54
C VAL A 179 -7.37 13.65 5.14
N ILE A 180 -6.52 12.64 4.94
CA ILE A 180 -6.77 11.29 5.47
C ILE A 180 -6.79 11.28 7.00
N LYS A 181 -5.81 11.93 7.64
CA LYS A 181 -5.74 12.06 9.10
C LYS A 181 -7.02 12.66 9.67
N ALA A 182 -7.54 13.73 9.07
CA ALA A 182 -8.79 14.35 9.51
C ALA A 182 -10.00 13.40 9.38
N LEU A 183 -10.02 12.52 8.38
CA LEU A 183 -11.04 11.47 8.25
C LEU A 183 -10.88 10.39 9.33
N MET A 184 -9.65 10.01 9.67
CA MET A 184 -9.36 9.01 10.70
C MET A 184 -9.72 9.50 12.10
N THR A 185 -9.40 10.75 12.44
CA THR A 185 -9.80 11.34 13.71
C THR A 185 -11.32 11.37 13.89
N ARG A 186 -12.11 11.48 12.81
CA ARG A 186 -13.58 11.46 12.90
C ARG A 186 -14.18 10.06 13.09
N ARG A 187 -13.44 8.99 12.79
CA ARG A 187 -13.90 7.61 12.98
C ARG A 187 -13.56 7.05 14.36
N LEU A 188 -12.49 7.55 14.95
CA LEU A 188 -12.00 7.13 16.27
C LEU A 188 -12.67 7.86 17.45
N ASN A 189 -13.45 8.92 17.17
CA ASN A 189 -14.26 9.66 18.14
C ASN A 189 -15.75 9.37 17.94
#